data_AF-A0A957GDA6-F1
#
_entry.id   AF-A0A957GDA6-F1
#
_cell.length_a   1.000
_cell.length_b   1.000
_cell.length_c   1.000
_cell.angle_alpha   90.00
_cell.angle_beta   90.00
_cell.angle_gamma   90.00
#
_symmetry.space_group_name_H-M   'P 1'
#
loop_
_entity.id
_entity.type
_entity.pdbx_description
1 polymer ?
#
loop_
_entity_poly.entity_id
_entity_poly.type
_entity_poly.pdbx_seq_one_letter_code
_entity_poly.pdbx_strand_id
1 'polypeptide(L)'
;MSDRGGFPYLRRFLSDYEVDIWRGISYDDAMIQECVHNDQQREFLLGIAPLFWWMSPENVLELDLDAIVETVLNYGTEAEVSQLFRLYGVEAVARIFKERAYQVRSNYFPPVRHFFNLYFSRHVPQYSN
;
A
#
# COMPACT_ATOMS: atom_id res chain seq x y z
N MET A 1 -17.49 11.67 -29.56
CA MET A 1 -16.30 12.47 -29.20
C MET A 1 -16.17 12.44 -27.69
N SER A 2 -14.97 12.10 -27.20
CA SER A 2 -14.54 11.58 -25.88
C SER A 2 -15.32 12.06 -24.66
N ASP A 3 -15.82 11.18 -23.79
CA ASP A 3 -15.12 10.19 -22.94
C ASP A 3 -14.17 10.86 -21.93
N ARG A 4 -14.70 11.14 -20.74
CA ARG A 4 -13.94 11.44 -19.52
C ARG A 4 -14.22 10.30 -18.56
N GLY A 5 -13.22 9.43 -18.43
CA GLY A 5 -13.29 8.10 -17.82
C GLY A 5 -13.82 8.11 -16.40
N GLY A 6 -15.11 7.81 -16.27
CA GLY A 6 -15.70 7.34 -15.03
C GLY A 6 -15.34 5.88 -14.84
N PHE A 7 -14.81 5.52 -13.68
CA PHE A 7 -14.42 4.17 -13.29
C PHE A 7 -15.56 3.16 -13.59
N PRO A 8 -15.47 2.35 -14.67
CA PRO A 8 -16.56 1.50 -15.13
C PRO A 8 -16.85 0.34 -14.16
N TYR A 9 -15.92 0.07 -13.25
CA TYR A 9 -15.98 -1.05 -12.32
C TYR A 9 -16.93 -0.80 -11.13
N LEU A 10 -17.04 0.45 -10.65
CA LEU A 10 -17.92 0.79 -9.53
C LEU A 10 -19.41 0.74 -9.90
N ARG A 11 -19.73 1.09 -11.16
CA ARG A 11 -21.13 1.09 -11.62
C ARG A 11 -21.71 -0.32 -11.77
N ARG A 12 -20.85 -1.31 -11.99
CA ARG A 12 -21.23 -2.72 -12.13
C ARG A 12 -21.26 -3.45 -10.79
N PHE A 13 -20.38 -3.09 -9.85
CA PHE A 13 -20.40 -3.65 -8.50
C PHE A 13 -21.66 -3.24 -7.72
N LEU A 14 -22.20 -2.05 -8.00
CA LEU A 14 -23.42 -1.53 -7.38
C LEU A 14 -24.72 -1.94 -8.10
N SER A 15 -24.66 -2.59 -9.28
CA SER A 15 -25.88 -3.06 -9.98
C SER A 15 -26.32 -4.45 -9.55
N ASP A 16 -25.43 -5.24 -8.94
CA ASP A 16 -25.72 -6.60 -8.52
C ASP A 16 -26.35 -6.66 -7.11
N TYR A 17 -26.42 -5.53 -6.41
CA TYR A 17 -27.25 -5.33 -5.22
C TYR A 17 -28.45 -4.46 -5.59
N GLU A 18 -29.46 -5.08 -6.18
CA GLU A 18 -30.80 -4.50 -6.28
C GLU A 18 -31.43 -4.46 -4.87
N VAL A 19 -31.10 -3.43 -4.09
CA VAL A 19 -31.72 -3.18 -2.78
C VAL A 19 -32.13 -1.70 -2.69
N ASP A 20 -33.43 -1.49 -2.87
CA ASP A 20 -34.25 -0.43 -2.29
C ASP A 20 -33.57 0.92 -2.02
N ILE A 21 -33.49 1.69 -3.10
CA ILE A 21 -33.64 3.13 -3.08
C ILE A 21 -34.91 3.44 -2.27
N TRP A 22 -34.82 4.23 -1.18
CA TRP A 22 -35.92 4.87 -0.39
C TRP A 22 -35.95 4.67 1.15
N ARG A 23 -34.86 4.40 1.87
CA ARG A 23 -34.80 4.70 3.33
C ARG A 23 -33.41 5.15 3.82
N GLY A 24 -33.11 6.44 3.67
CA GLY A 24 -32.47 7.25 4.73
C GLY A 24 -31.15 6.77 5.36
N ILE A 25 -30.24 6.13 4.64
CA ILE A 25 -28.85 5.95 5.09
C ILE A 25 -27.97 6.89 4.28
N SER A 26 -27.75 8.09 4.82
CA SER A 26 -26.64 8.95 4.36
C SER A 26 -25.36 8.26 4.82
N TYR A 27 -24.63 7.64 3.90
CA TYR A 27 -23.26 7.23 4.22
C TYR A 27 -22.45 8.51 4.43
N ASP A 28 -21.99 8.74 5.66
CA ASP A 28 -21.20 9.93 5.97
C ASP A 28 -19.88 9.91 5.18
N ASP A 29 -19.40 11.07 4.72
CA ASP A 29 -18.20 11.21 3.88
C ASP A 29 -16.98 10.47 4.46
N ALA A 30 -16.87 10.37 5.79
CA ALA A 30 -15.80 9.63 6.47
C ALA A 30 -15.84 8.12 6.18
N MET A 31 -17.03 7.50 6.17
CA MET A 31 -17.19 6.07 5.84
C MET A 31 -16.80 5.79 4.39
N ILE A 32 -17.13 6.72 3.48
CA ILE A 32 -16.75 6.62 2.07
C ILE A 32 -15.23 6.73 1.91
N GLN A 33 -14.56 7.65 2.63
CA GLN A 33 -13.11 7.76 2.61
C GLN A 33 -12.41 6.52 3.18
N GLU A 34 -12.92 5.95 4.27
CA GLU A 34 -12.37 4.74 4.87
C GLU A 34 -12.49 3.53 3.94
N CYS A 35 -13.67 3.31 3.33
CA CYS A 35 -13.87 2.25 2.35
C CYS A 35 -12.95 2.40 1.13
N VAL A 36 -12.85 3.61 0.56
CA VAL A 36 -11.97 3.87 -0.59
C VAL A 36 -10.50 3.66 -0.23
N HIS A 37 -10.07 4.07 0.97
CA HIS A 37 -8.70 3.85 1.43
C HIS A 37 -8.39 2.35 1.58
N ASN A 38 -9.31 1.57 2.14
CA ASN A 38 -9.17 0.12 2.28
C ASN A 38 -9.10 -0.57 0.91
N ASP A 39 -9.93 -0.14 -0.04
CA ASP A 39 -9.91 -0.65 -1.42
C ASP A 39 -8.58 -0.37 -2.13
N GLN A 40 -8.02 0.84 -1.98
CA GLN A 40 -6.72 1.20 -2.54
C GLN A 40 -5.57 0.38 -1.94
N GLN A 41 -5.60 0.12 -0.63
CA GLN A 41 -4.64 -0.77 0.02
C GLN A 41 -4.77 -2.18 -0.53
N ARG A 42 -5.99 -2.72 -0.61
CA ARG A 42 -6.25 -4.06 -1.14
C ARG A 42 -5.76 -4.20 -2.59
N GLU A 43 -6.07 -3.23 -3.45
CA GLU A 43 -5.64 -3.24 -4.85
C GLU A 43 -4.11 -3.21 -4.95
N PHE A 44 -3.45 -2.37 -4.16
CA PHE A 44 -1.99 -2.35 -4.09
C PHE A 44 -1.41 -3.69 -3.64
N LEU A 45 -1.94 -4.30 -2.58
CA LEU A 45 -1.47 -5.59 -2.05
C LEU A 45 -1.62 -6.72 -3.07
N LEU A 46 -2.74 -6.76 -3.79
CA LEU A 46 -2.92 -7.72 -4.89
C LEU A 46 -1.96 -7.45 -6.06
N GLY A 47 -1.67 -6.18 -6.35
CA GLY A 47 -0.71 -5.78 -7.38
C GLY A 47 0.72 -6.22 -7.09
N ILE A 48 1.16 -6.14 -5.82
CA ILE A 48 2.50 -6.57 -5.39
C ILE A 48 2.57 -8.06 -5.01
N ALA A 49 1.45 -8.80 -5.05
CA ALA A 49 1.41 -10.20 -4.68
C ALA A 49 2.47 -11.09 -5.40
N PRO A 50 2.82 -10.85 -6.69
CA PRO A 50 3.89 -11.59 -7.36
C PRO A 50 5.28 -11.46 -6.71
N LEU A 51 5.53 -10.41 -5.90
CA LEU A 51 6.79 -10.27 -5.15
C LEU A 51 6.93 -11.33 -4.04
N PHE A 52 5.80 -11.90 -3.58
CA PHE A 52 5.72 -12.90 -2.51
C PHE A 52 5.64 -14.33 -3.06
N TRP A 53 6.58 -14.71 -3.93
CA TRP A 53 6.59 -15.99 -4.66
C TRP A 53 6.58 -17.26 -3.77
N TRP A 54 6.81 -17.14 -2.46
CA TRP A 54 6.77 -18.25 -1.50
C TRP A 54 5.38 -18.48 -0.85
N MET A 55 4.38 -17.66 -1.17
CA MET A 55 3.04 -17.78 -0.60
C MET A 55 1.93 -17.56 -1.64
N SER A 56 0.72 -17.99 -1.30
CA SER A 56 -0.44 -17.74 -2.15
C SER A 56 -0.83 -16.25 -2.15
N PRO A 57 -1.26 -15.68 -3.30
CA PRO A 57 -1.61 -14.27 -3.42
C PRO A 57 -2.68 -13.78 -2.42
N GLU A 58 -3.63 -14.64 -2.07
CA GLU A 58 -4.69 -14.32 -1.09
C GLU A 58 -4.15 -14.02 0.31
N ASN A 59 -3.03 -14.64 0.70
CA ASN A 59 -2.44 -14.47 2.03
C ASN A 59 -1.69 -13.13 2.15
N VAL A 60 -1.41 -12.43 1.04
CA VAL A 60 -0.73 -11.13 1.04
C VAL A 60 -1.57 -10.07 1.75
N LEU A 61 -2.90 -10.22 1.74
CA LEU A 61 -3.84 -9.32 2.41
C LEU A 61 -3.76 -9.39 3.95
N GLU A 62 -3.17 -10.45 4.48
CA GLU A 62 -3.05 -10.68 5.92
C GLU A 62 -1.65 -10.33 6.46
N LEU A 63 -0.73 -9.90 5.57
CA LEU A 63 0.63 -9.54 5.96
C LEU A 63 0.67 -8.29 6.83
N ASP A 64 1.61 -8.27 7.77
CA ASP A 64 1.93 -7.05 8.48
C ASP A 64 2.62 -6.04 7.55
N LEU A 65 2.50 -4.77 7.92
CA LEU A 65 3.09 -3.69 7.14
C LEU A 65 4.61 -3.81 7.05
N ASP A 66 5.25 -4.44 8.05
CA ASP A 66 6.70 -4.62 8.09
C ASP A 66 7.18 -5.55 6.98
N ALA A 67 6.51 -6.70 6.78
CA ALA A 67 6.80 -7.63 5.69
C ALA A 67 6.52 -7.00 4.32
N ILE A 68 5.44 -6.21 4.20
CA ILE A 68 5.12 -5.47 2.98
C ILE A 68 6.23 -4.46 2.65
N VAL A 69 6.64 -3.65 3.63
CA VAL A 69 7.71 -2.66 3.45
C VAL A 69 9.03 -3.33 3.08
N GLU A 70 9.43 -4.39 3.79
CA GLU A 70 10.67 -5.12 3.51
C GLU A 70 10.69 -5.69 2.08
N THR A 71 9.59 -6.33 1.66
CA THR A 71 9.49 -6.97 0.35
C THR A 71 9.49 -5.94 -0.78
N VAL A 72 8.69 -4.87 -0.65
CA VAL A 72 8.59 -3.82 -1.68
C VAL A 72 9.90 -3.06 -1.81
N LEU A 73 10.59 -2.74 -0.70
CA LEU A 73 11.88 -2.05 -0.79
C LEU A 73 13.00 -2.95 -1.37
N ASN A 74 12.93 -4.27 -1.18
CA ASN A 74 13.92 -5.20 -1.73
C ASN A 74 13.71 -5.52 -3.21
N TYR A 75 12.45 -5.71 -3.64
CA TYR A 75 12.12 -6.31 -4.94
C TYR A 75 11.19 -5.45 -5.80
N GLY A 76 10.55 -4.44 -5.22
CA GLY A 76 9.61 -3.59 -5.93
C GLY A 76 10.28 -2.68 -6.95
N THR A 77 9.51 -2.35 -7.98
CA THR A 77 9.79 -1.29 -8.95
C THR A 77 9.62 0.09 -8.32
N GLU A 78 10.13 1.12 -9.00
CA GLU A 78 9.94 2.51 -8.59
C GLU A 78 8.44 2.86 -8.41
N ALA A 79 7.57 2.34 -9.28
CA ALA A 79 6.13 2.59 -9.21
C ALA A 79 5.52 2.02 -7.93
N GLU A 80 5.89 0.80 -7.54
CA GLU A 80 5.41 0.12 -6.34
C GLU A 80 5.93 0.79 -5.06
N VAL A 81 7.22 1.18 -5.03
CA VAL A 81 7.80 1.96 -3.91
C VAL A 81 7.10 3.31 -3.77
N SER A 82 6.83 3.99 -4.89
CA SER A 82 6.12 5.26 -4.90
C SER A 82 4.68 5.12 -4.39
N GLN A 83 4.00 4.01 -4.74
CA GLN A 83 2.66 3.72 -4.26
C GLN A 83 2.64 3.35 -2.77
N LEU A 84 3.63 2.60 -2.29
CA LEU A 84 3.83 2.32 -0.86
C LEU A 84 3.93 3.62 -0.05
N PHE A 85 4.75 4.58 -0.51
CA PHE A 85 4.88 5.87 0.16
C PHE A 85 3.60 6.71 0.12
N ARG A 86 2.82 6.65 -0.97
CA ARG A 86 1.53 7.33 -1.06
C ARG A 86 0.50 6.77 -0.10
N LEU A 87 0.45 5.44 0.05
CA LEU A 87 -0.57 4.76 0.86
C LEU A 87 -0.27 4.81 2.36
N TYR A 88 0.98 4.59 2.75
CA TYR A 88 1.35 4.46 4.16
C TYR A 88 2.13 5.66 4.70
N GLY A 89 2.57 6.57 3.83
CA GLY A 89 3.38 7.73 4.20
C GLY A 89 4.87 7.39 4.30
N VAL A 90 5.70 8.25 3.72
CA VAL A 90 7.17 8.06 3.70
C VAL A 90 7.77 7.99 5.12
N GLU A 91 7.21 8.72 6.08
CA GLU A 91 7.70 8.74 7.46
C GLU A 91 7.44 7.41 8.19
N ALA A 92 6.26 6.82 7.99
CA ALA A 92 5.92 5.53 8.59
C ALA A 92 6.79 4.42 8.01
N VAL A 93 6.99 4.44 6.69
CA VAL A 93 7.87 3.48 6.01
C VAL A 93 9.32 3.64 6.45
N ALA A 94 9.81 4.89 6.60
CA ALA A 94 11.15 5.16 7.09
C ALA A 94 11.36 4.65 8.53
N ARG A 95 10.35 4.80 9.40
CA ARG A 95 10.38 4.27 10.77
C ARG A 95 10.49 2.74 10.78
N ILE A 96 9.63 2.05 10.03
CA ILE A 96 9.66 0.58 9.90
C ILE A 96 11.01 0.12 9.35
N PHE A 97 11.50 0.77 8.29
CA PHE A 97 12.81 0.49 7.73
C PHE A 97 13.92 0.63 8.77
N LYS A 98 13.94 1.71 9.57
CA LYS A 98 14.94 1.90 10.63
C LYS A 98 14.88 0.79 11.67
N GLU A 99 13.68 0.41 12.10
CA GLU A 99 13.44 -0.63 13.12
C GLU A 99 13.85 -2.03 12.64
N ARG A 100 13.67 -2.34 11.34
CA ARG A 100 13.89 -3.68 10.78
C ARG A 100 15.25 -3.86 10.09
N ALA A 101 15.74 -2.85 9.37
CA ALA A 101 16.91 -3.01 8.50
C ALA A 101 18.21 -3.28 9.25
N TYR A 102 18.33 -2.89 10.51
CA TYR A 102 19.55 -3.01 11.32
C TYR A 102 19.46 -4.02 12.47
N GLN A 103 18.43 -4.87 12.47
CA GLN A 103 18.36 -5.98 13.41
C GLN A 103 19.44 -7.03 13.12
N VAL A 104 19.77 -7.85 14.14
CA VAL A 104 20.75 -8.95 14.02
C VAL A 104 20.41 -9.88 12.85
N ARG A 105 19.12 -10.13 12.63
CA ARG A 105 18.58 -10.76 11.43
C ARG A 105 17.73 -9.74 10.70
N SER A 106 18.15 -9.40 9.50
CA SER A 106 17.48 -8.43 8.63
C SER A 106 17.44 -9.02 7.24
N ASN A 107 16.26 -9.08 6.61
CA ASN A 107 16.15 -9.61 5.25
C ASN A 107 16.36 -8.52 4.19
N TYR A 108 16.71 -7.30 4.60
CA TYR A 108 17.10 -6.25 3.67
C TYR A 108 18.45 -6.54 3.03
N PHE A 109 18.49 -6.45 1.70
CA PHE A 109 19.74 -6.56 0.97
C PHE A 109 20.70 -5.40 1.32
N PRO A 110 22.02 -5.64 1.39
CA PRO A 110 22.98 -4.57 1.71
C PRO A 110 22.86 -3.31 0.82
N PRO A 111 22.69 -3.43 -0.52
CA PRO A 111 22.51 -2.25 -1.38
C PRO A 111 21.20 -1.49 -1.11
N VAL A 112 20.11 -2.22 -0.88
CA VAL A 112 18.79 -1.65 -0.54
C VAL A 112 18.88 -0.89 0.77
N ARG A 113 19.52 -1.49 1.78
CA ARG A 113 19.77 -0.85 3.07
C ARG A 113 20.55 0.45 2.92
N HIS A 114 21.64 0.41 2.16
CA HIS A 114 22.46 1.60 1.95
C HIS A 114 21.68 2.71 1.24
N PHE A 115 21.00 2.37 0.14
CA PHE A 115 20.23 3.33 -0.65
C PHE A 115 19.12 3.99 0.17
N PHE A 116 18.25 3.20 0.80
CA PHE A 116 17.12 3.75 1.54
C PHE A 116 17.54 4.47 2.81
N ASN A 117 18.66 4.09 3.43
CA ASN A 117 19.23 4.87 4.51
C ASN A 117 19.60 6.30 4.05
N LEU A 118 20.24 6.45 2.89
CA LEU A 118 20.57 7.76 2.33
C LEU A 118 19.32 8.53 1.91
N TYR A 119 18.36 7.84 1.27
CA TYR A 119 17.09 8.44 0.85
C TYR A 119 16.32 9.01 2.05
N PHE A 120 16.09 8.21 3.09
CA PHE A 120 15.34 8.66 4.26
C PHE A 120 16.09 9.74 5.04
N SER A 121 17.42 9.65 5.16
CA SER A 121 18.22 10.71 5.79
C SER A 121 18.09 12.06 5.08
N ARG A 122 17.85 12.07 3.77
CA ARG A 122 17.68 13.29 2.98
C ARG A 122 16.24 13.82 2.99
N HIS A 123 15.26 12.93 3.01
CA HIS A 123 13.87 13.28 2.72
C HIS A 123 12.93 13.23 3.94
N VAL A 124 13.36 12.64 5.05
CA VAL A 124 12.55 12.52 6.26
C VAL A 124 13.27 13.26 7.40
N PRO A 125 12.80 14.44 7.84
CA PRO A 125 13.51 15.28 8.81
C PRO A 125 13.84 14.58 10.14
N GLN A 126 12.94 13.73 10.65
CA GLN A 126 13.15 12.96 11.87
C GLN A 126 13.94 11.66 11.68
N TYR A 127 14.37 11.34 10.46
CA TYR A 127 15.20 10.17 10.20
C TYR A 127 16.67 10.50 10.45
N SER A 128 17.14 10.24 11.67
CA SER A 128 18.56 10.18 12.02
C SER A 128 19.04 8.74 12.03
N ASN A 129 20.34 8.49 11.84
CA ASN A 129 20.94 7.19 12.19
C ASN A 129 21.10 7.11 13.71
#